data_AF-A0A1M5WCD1-F1
#
_entry.id   AF-A0A1M5WCD1-F1
#
_cell.length_a   1.000
_cell.length_b   1.000
_cell.length_c   1.000
_cell.angle_alpha   90.00
_cell.angle_beta   90.00
_cell.angle_gamma   90.00
#
_symmetry.space_group_name_H-M   'P 1'
#
loop_
_entity.id
_entity.type
_entity.pdbx_description
1 polymer ?
#
loop_
_entity_poly.entity_id
_entity_poly.type
_entity_poly.pdbx_seq_one_letter_code
_entity_poly.pdbx_strand_id
1 'polypeptide(L)'
;MNSKEVIENTIRDAVKDVTGITNLEKDASLIDRELAIIPACFLYIFDILEKKLELPVYNIFKDHTFEVMTVENLTNALFELEMPG
;
A
#
# COMPACT_ATOMS: atom_id res chain seq x y z
N MET A 1 5.41 -19.55 0.18
CA MET A 1 5.29 -18.17 0.71
C MET A 1 4.10 -17.55 0.00
N ASN A 2 3.10 -17.07 0.74
CA ASN A 2 1.83 -16.59 0.15
C ASN A 2 2.07 -15.20 -0.49
N SER A 3 1.78 -14.99 -1.78
CA SER A 3 2.11 -13.72 -2.46
C SER A 3 1.44 -12.52 -1.76
N LYS A 4 0.24 -12.70 -1.19
CA LYS A 4 -0.41 -11.67 -0.34
C LYS A 4 0.41 -11.27 0.89
N GLU A 5 1.06 -12.21 1.56
CA GLU A 5 1.88 -11.92 2.75
C GLU A 5 3.13 -11.12 2.38
N VAL A 6 3.71 -11.40 1.21
CA VAL A 6 4.84 -10.63 0.66
C VAL A 6 4.42 -9.20 0.35
N ILE A 7 3.26 -9.03 -0.30
CA ILE A 7 2.69 -7.70 -0.59
C ILE A 7 2.41 -6.93 0.70
N GLU A 8 1.73 -7.54 1.67
CA GLU A 8 1.39 -6.91 2.94
C GLU A 8 2.66 -6.44 3.68
N ASN A 9 3.68 -7.30 3.76
CA ASN A 9 4.96 -6.93 4.38
C ASN A 9 5.67 -5.80 3.61
N THR A 10 5.61 -5.82 2.28
CA THR A 10 6.21 -4.77 1.43
C THR A 10 5.54 -3.42 1.67
N ILE A 11 4.21 -3.39 1.83
CA ILE A 11 3.46 -2.18 2.20
C ILE A 11 3.91 -1.67 3.58
N ARG A 12 3.97 -2.55 4.58
CA ARG A 12 4.39 -2.19 5.94
C ARG A 12 5.79 -1.62 5.97
N ASP A 13 6.72 -2.24 5.24
CA ASP A 13 8.09 -1.76 5.10
C ASP A 13 8.15 -0.40 4.40
N ALA A 14 7.40 -0.21 3.31
CA ALA A 14 7.35 1.07 2.60
C ALA A 14 6.79 2.20 3.49
N VAL A 15 5.74 1.92 4.26
CA VAL A 15 5.17 2.90 5.20
C VAL A 15 6.19 3.24 6.29
N LYS A 16 6.86 2.23 6.86
CA LYS A 16 7.92 2.43 7.84
C LYS A 16 9.07 3.26 7.27
N ASP A 17 9.51 2.98 6.05
CA ASP A 17 10.60 3.69 5.39
C ASP A 17 10.27 5.19 5.19
N VAL A 18 9.00 5.52 4.92
CA VAL A 18 8.56 6.90 4.65
C VAL A 18 8.15 7.66 5.92
N THR A 19 7.55 6.99 6.89
CA THR A 19 6.88 7.63 8.03
C THR A 19 7.50 7.28 9.39
N GLY A 20 8.29 6.21 9.46
CA GLY A 20 8.82 5.65 10.72
C GLY A 20 7.82 4.82 11.52
N ILE A 21 6.57 4.68 11.06
CA ILE A 21 5.52 3.94 11.77
C ILE A 21 5.72 2.43 11.57
N THR A 22 5.71 1.66 12.67
CA THR A 22 5.96 0.21 12.65
C THR A 22 4.73 -0.64 12.98
N ASN A 23 3.72 -0.07 13.64
CA ASN A 23 2.57 -0.80 14.17
C ASN A 23 1.27 -0.38 13.47
N LEU A 24 1.22 -0.48 12.14
CA LEU A 24 -0.06 -0.29 11.43
C LEU A 24 -1.01 -1.45 11.68
N GLU A 25 -2.26 -1.17 12.01
CA GLU A 25 -3.32 -2.16 11.94
C GLU A 25 -3.68 -2.44 10.46
N LYS A 26 -4.41 -3.52 10.19
CA LYS A 26 -4.73 -3.91 8.80
C LYS A 26 -5.73 -2.96 8.13
N ASP A 27 -6.63 -2.41 8.93
CA ASP A 27 -7.64 -1.43 8.57
C ASP A 27 -7.13 0.02 8.69
N ALA A 28 -5.91 0.22 9.18
CA ALA A 28 -5.31 1.55 9.26
C ALA A 28 -5.13 2.16 7.87
N SER A 29 -5.58 3.40 7.71
CA SER A 29 -5.52 4.15 6.46
C SER A 29 -4.16 4.82 6.27
N LEU A 30 -3.60 4.68 5.06
CA LEU A 30 -2.35 5.29 4.61
C LEU A 30 -2.46 6.78 4.28
N ILE A 31 -3.60 7.40 4.56
CA ILE A 31 -3.83 8.84 4.45
C ILE A 31 -4.39 9.44 5.75
N ASP A 32 -4.25 8.71 6.86
CA ASP A 32 -4.75 9.14 8.14
C ASP A 32 -3.89 10.26 8.74
N ARG A 33 -4.53 11.43 8.94
CA ARG A 33 -3.90 12.59 9.57
C ARG A 33 -3.62 12.36 11.05
N GLU A 34 -4.39 11.51 11.73
CA GLU A 34 -4.17 11.16 13.13
C GLU A 34 -2.91 10.30 13.31
N LEU A 35 -2.57 9.50 12.29
CA LEU A 35 -1.30 8.76 12.21
C LEU A 35 -0.13 9.60 11.67
N ALA A 36 -0.33 10.92 11.48
CA ALA A 36 0.63 11.84 10.87
C ALA A 36 1.08 11.44 9.45
N ILE A 37 0.31 10.60 8.75
CA ILE A 37 0.59 10.25 7.36
C ILE A 37 0.01 11.35 6.48
N ILE A 38 0.87 12.30 6.12
CA ILE A 38 0.50 13.42 5.25
C ILE A 38 0.19 12.85 3.85
N PRO A 39 -0.82 13.36 3.12
CA PRO A 39 -1.13 12.88 1.76
C PRO A 39 0.05 12.85 0.78
N ALA A 40 1.12 13.60 1.03
CA ALA A 40 2.35 13.52 0.24
C ALA A 40 3.17 12.25 0.51
N CYS A 41 3.17 11.71 1.74
CA CYS A 41 3.83 10.45 2.11
C CYS A 41 3.35 9.28 1.24
N PHE A 42 2.07 9.33 0.88
CA PHE A 42 1.44 8.37 -0.01
C PHE A 42 2.15 8.22 -1.36
N LEU A 43 2.56 9.33 -1.97
CA LEU A 43 3.27 9.31 -3.26
C LEU A 43 4.62 8.58 -3.15
N TYR A 44 5.32 8.76 -2.04
CA TYR A 44 6.59 8.06 -1.78
C TYR A 44 6.39 6.57 -1.48
N ILE A 45 5.34 6.23 -0.73
CA ILE A 45 4.96 4.83 -0.48
C ILE A 45 4.69 4.13 -1.81
N PHE A 46 3.91 4.76 -2.70
CA PHE A 46 3.56 4.17 -4.00
C PHE A 46 4.76 4.02 -4.94
N ASP A 47 5.66 5.01 -4.97
CA ASP A 47 6.92 4.91 -5.71
C ASP A 47 7.80 3.74 -5.21
N ILE A 48 7.86 3.52 -3.89
CA ILE A 48 8.57 2.36 -3.31
C ILE A 48 7.88 1.05 -3.71
N LEU A 49 6.56 0.99 -3.63
CA LEU A 49 5.80 -0.22 -3.98
C LEU A 49 5.96 -0.59 -5.46
N GLU A 50 5.88 0.36 -6.37
CA GLU A 50 6.08 0.14 -7.82
C GLU A 50 7.50 -0.37 -8.11
N LYS A 51 8.51 0.15 -7.42
CA LYS A 51 9.90 -0.33 -7.55
C LYS A 51 10.12 -1.71 -6.94
N LYS A 52 9.52 -2.01 -5.78
CA LYS A 52 9.73 -3.29 -5.08
C LYS A 52 8.92 -4.44 -5.67
N LEU A 53 7.72 -4.15 -6.16
CA LEU A 53 6.80 -5.15 -6.70
C LEU A 53 6.89 -5.27 -8.23
N GLU A 54 7.54 -4.32 -8.90
CA GLU A 54 7.60 -4.24 -10.37
C GLU A 54 6.19 -4.22 -11.03
N LEU A 55 5.21 -3.68 -10.31
CA LEU A 55 3.82 -3.55 -10.74
C LEU A 55 3.46 -2.09 -11.01
N PRO A 56 2.59 -1.79 -11.99
CA PRO A 56 2.09 -0.44 -12.23
C PRO A 56 1.05 -0.07 -11.16
N VAL A 57 1.49 0.18 -9.92
CA VAL A 57 0.63 0.37 -8.73
C VAL A 57 -0.41 1.47 -8.94
N TYR A 58 -0.09 2.50 -9.73
CA TYR A 58 -1.02 3.57 -10.08
C TYR A 58 -2.29 3.09 -10.81
N ASN A 59 -2.28 1.89 -11.41
CA ASN A 59 -3.47 1.31 -12.03
C ASN A 59 -4.58 1.00 -11.02
N ILE A 60 -4.23 0.80 -9.75
CA ILE A 60 -5.21 0.52 -8.68
C ILE A 60 -6.24 1.65 -8.57
N PHE A 61 -5.85 2.91 -8.78
CA PHE A 61 -6.79 4.05 -8.68
C PHE A 61 -7.79 4.14 -9.83
N LYS A 62 -7.59 3.40 -10.92
CA LYS A 62 -8.52 3.45 -12.06
C LYS A 62 -9.88 2.88 -11.69
N ASP A 63 -9.87 1.87 -10.81
CA ASP A 63 -11.04 1.05 -10.50
C ASP A 63 -11.43 1.10 -9.01
N HIS A 64 -10.68 1.81 -8.17
CA HIS A 64 -10.91 1.86 -6.71
C HIS A 64 -11.15 3.27 -6.17
N THR A 65 -12.01 3.36 -5.16
CA THR A 65 -12.23 4.60 -4.38
C THR A 65 -11.09 4.81 -3.37
N PHE A 66 -11.14 5.89 -2.59
CA PHE A 66 -10.20 6.17 -1.49
C PHE A 66 -10.19 5.09 -0.39
N GLU A 67 -11.12 4.14 -0.40
CA GLU A 67 -11.15 3.01 0.53
C GLU A 67 -10.00 2.02 0.30
N VAL A 68 -9.35 2.06 -0.87
CA VAL A 68 -8.16 1.22 -1.15
C VAL A 68 -6.96 1.57 -0.28
N MET A 69 -7.01 2.70 0.42
CA MET A 69 -5.91 3.24 1.20
C MET A 69 -5.66 2.52 2.53
N THR A 70 -6.37 1.44 2.85
CA THR A 70 -6.02 0.60 4.01
C THR A 70 -4.97 -0.43 3.62
N VAL A 71 -4.18 -0.92 4.59
CA VAL A 71 -3.18 -1.97 4.33
C VAL A 71 -3.83 -3.21 3.72
N GLU A 72 -4.98 -3.63 4.25
CA GLU A 72 -5.73 -4.77 3.75
C GLU A 72 -6.25 -4.57 2.32
N ASN A 73 -6.91 -3.45 2.05
CA ASN A 73 -7.51 -3.20 0.73
C ASN A 73 -6.43 -3.01 -0.34
N LEU A 74 -5.33 -2.32 0.00
CA LEU A 74 -4.19 -2.17 -0.90
C LEU A 74 -3.52 -3.53 -1.19
N THR A 75 -3.39 -4.39 -0.19
CA THR A 75 -2.86 -5.75 -0.37
C THR A 75 -3.72 -6.54 -1.34
N ASN A 76 -5.05 -6.47 -1.20
CA ASN A 76 -5.98 -7.16 -2.09
C ASN A 76 -5.90 -6.62 -3.53
N ALA A 77 -5.91 -5.29 -3.70
CA ALA A 77 -5.85 -4.67 -5.01
C ALA A 77 -4.52 -4.96 -5.75
N LEU A 78 -3.39 -4.95 -5.03
CA LEU A 78 -2.08 -5.32 -5.60
C LEU A 78 -2.01 -6.80 -5.99
N PHE A 79 -2.60 -7.68 -5.17
CA PHE A 79 -2.66 -9.10 -5.48
C PHE A 79 -3.50 -9.40 -6.73
N GLU A 80 -4.61 -8.70 -6.91
CA GLU A 80 -5.43 -8.78 -8.12
C GLU A 80 -4.68 -8.25 -9.35
N LEU A 81 -3.87 -7.21 -9.17
CA LEU A 81 -3.02 -6.66 -10.23
C LEU A 81 -1.87 -7.61 -10.65
N GLU A 82 -1.31 -8.38 -9.71
CA GLU A 82 -0.27 -9.39 -9.98
C GLU A 82 -0.82 -10.60 -10.77
N MET A 83 -2.11 -10.88 -10.64
CA MET A 83 -2.79 -11.98 -11.33
C MET A 83 -3.87 -11.49 -12.30
N PRO A 84 -3.49 -10.83 -13.42
CA PRO A 84 -4.46 -10.47 -14.44
C PRO A 84 -5.03 -11.75 -15.06
N GLY A 85 -6.34 -11.95 -14.93
CA GLY A 85 -7.08 -13.06 -15.55
C GLY A 85 -7.04 -13.06 -17.07
#